data_AF-A0A2S2N5U2-F1
#
_entry.id   AF-A0A2S2N5U2-F1
#
_cell.length_a   1.000
_cell.length_b   1.000
_cell.length_c   1.000
_cell.angle_alpha   90.00
_cell.angle_beta   90.00
_cell.angle_gamma   90.00
#
_symmetry.space_group_name_H-M   'P 1'
#
loop_
_entity.id
_entity.type
_entity.pdbx_description
1 polymer ?
#
loop_
_entity_poly.entity_id
_entity_poly.type
_entity_poly.pdbx_seq_one_letter_code
_entity_poly.pdbx_strand_id
1 'polypeptide(L)'
;RAFRRLRTRFCLRRRPHLQRRNRLIQHIPGFWVTAFLNHPQLSAMISDRDEDALSYMTSLQVEEFGQSRPGCRIRFFFSVNPYFQNDVVAKEFVRGPSGHLVSHSTPIRWWQGQDPRTRPHKGPPAPRSFFAWFGDHSFPAGDRVAEVSPVLPVPPPSAPSYPPDFPSPPLQIIKEELW
;
A
#
# COMPACT_ATOMS: atom_id res chain seq x y z
N ARG A 1 3.30 -3.04 -27.00
CA ARG A 1 4.23 -4.21 -26.87
C ARG A 1 5.62 -3.85 -26.33
N ALA A 2 6.26 -2.76 -26.79
CA ALA A 2 7.61 -2.35 -26.33
C ALA A 2 7.70 -2.00 -24.83
N PHE A 3 6.75 -1.22 -24.32
CA PHE A 3 6.71 -0.80 -22.91
C PHE A 3 6.70 -1.98 -21.92
N ARG A 4 5.91 -3.04 -22.18
CA ARG A 4 5.90 -4.25 -21.35
C ARG A 4 7.28 -4.92 -21.28
N ARG A 5 7.97 -5.02 -22.42
CA ARG A 5 9.31 -5.63 -22.47
C ARG A 5 10.33 -4.80 -21.70
N LEU A 6 10.24 -3.47 -21.82
CA LEU A 6 11.08 -2.54 -21.07
C LEU A 6 10.85 -2.70 -19.56
N ARG A 7 9.59 -2.69 -19.11
CA ARG A 7 9.24 -2.88 -17.69
C ARG A 7 9.69 -4.24 -17.17
N THR A 8 9.45 -5.33 -17.90
CA THR A 8 9.94 -6.67 -17.53
C THR A 8 11.46 -6.69 -17.39
N ARG A 9 12.19 -6.06 -18.32
CA ARG A 9 13.66 -5.98 -18.26
C ARG A 9 14.12 -5.18 -17.04
N PHE A 10 13.46 -4.07 -16.72
CA PHE A 10 13.74 -3.29 -15.51
C PHE A 10 13.45 -4.08 -14.23
N CYS A 11 12.31 -4.75 -14.11
CA CYS A 11 11.97 -5.59 -12.96
C CYS A 11 12.99 -6.73 -12.77
N LEU A 12 13.38 -7.41 -13.85
CA LEU A 12 14.39 -8.47 -13.81
C LEU A 12 15.75 -7.95 -13.34
N ARG A 13 16.16 -6.76 -13.79
CA ARG A 13 17.41 -6.12 -13.36
C ARG A 13 17.35 -5.67 -11.90
N ARG A 14 16.21 -5.13 -11.43
CA ARG A 14 16.03 -4.69 -10.03
C ARG A 14 15.97 -5.87 -9.05
N ARG A 15 15.42 -7.00 -9.46
CA ARG A 15 15.18 -8.18 -8.60
C ARG A 15 16.37 -8.61 -7.73
N PRO A 16 17.60 -8.84 -8.24
CA PRO A 16 18.73 -9.22 -7.38
C PRO A 16 19.08 -8.14 -6.35
N HIS A 17 18.96 -6.86 -6.71
CA HIS A 17 19.21 -5.75 -5.78
C HIS A 17 18.15 -5.67 -4.68
N LEU A 18 16.87 -5.83 -5.05
CA LEU A 18 15.76 -5.84 -4.10
C LEU A 18 15.85 -7.04 -3.14
N GLN A 19 16.23 -8.22 -3.65
CA GLN A 19 16.46 -9.39 -2.81
C GLN A 19 17.61 -9.17 -1.81
N ARG A 20 18.71 -8.57 -2.26
CA ARG A 20 19.83 -8.21 -1.37
C ARG A 20 19.40 -7.19 -0.32
N ARG A 21 18.67 -6.14 -0.71
CA ARG A 21 18.12 -5.12 0.20
C ARG A 21 17.20 -5.76 1.24
N ASN A 22 16.28 -6.63 0.83
CA ASN A 22 15.33 -7.27 1.73
C ASN A 22 16.03 -8.14 2.78
N ARG A 23 17.09 -8.85 2.41
CA ARG A 23 17.91 -9.61 3.39
C ARG A 23 18.57 -8.71 4.42
N LEU A 24 19.03 -7.51 4.03
CA LEU A 24 19.61 -6.55 4.97
C LEU A 24 18.54 -5.94 5.88
N ILE A 25 17.39 -5.55 5.31
CA ILE A 25 16.27 -4.97 6.07
C ILE A 25 15.75 -5.94 7.15
N GLN A 26 15.75 -7.25 6.89
CA GLN A 26 15.36 -8.26 7.88
C GLN A 26 16.17 -8.22 9.18
N HIS A 27 17.37 -7.63 9.16
CA HIS A 27 18.23 -7.47 10.32
C HIS A 27 18.16 -6.08 10.97
N ILE A 28 17.24 -5.21 10.52
CA ILE A 28 17.03 -3.87 11.08
C ILE A 28 15.66 -3.86 11.77
N PRO A 29 15.61 -4.01 13.11
CA PRO A 29 14.36 -3.95 13.86
C PRO A 29 13.63 -2.62 13.62
N GLY A 30 12.31 -2.68 13.45
CA GLY A 30 11.48 -1.47 13.27
C GLY A 30 11.66 -0.75 11.93
N PHE A 31 12.46 -1.27 10.99
CA PHE A 31 12.75 -0.59 9.73
C PHE A 31 11.48 -0.09 9.00
N TRP A 32 10.47 -0.94 8.86
CA TRP A 32 9.26 -0.61 8.09
C TRP A 32 8.38 0.43 8.78
N VAL A 33 8.19 0.34 10.10
CA VAL A 33 7.42 1.36 10.84
C VAL A 33 8.14 2.70 10.78
N THR A 34 9.46 2.72 10.99
CA THR A 34 10.27 3.94 10.86
C THR A 34 10.21 4.51 9.44
N ALA A 35 10.29 3.67 8.41
CA ALA A 35 10.18 4.10 7.02
C ALA A 35 8.80 4.72 6.72
N PHE A 36 7.73 4.18 7.28
CA PHE A 36 6.38 4.71 7.08
C PHE A 36 6.17 6.03 7.84
N LEU A 37 6.67 6.14 9.08
CA LEU A 37 6.59 7.37 9.88
C LEU A 37 7.44 8.51 9.32
N ASN A 38 8.56 8.20 8.68
CA ASN A 38 9.40 9.19 8.01
C ASN A 38 8.80 9.72 6.71
N HIS A 39 7.71 9.12 6.21
CA HIS A 39 7.02 9.59 5.02
C HIS A 39 5.83 10.49 5.38
N PRO A 40 5.84 11.81 5.08
CA PRO A 40 4.86 12.78 5.59
C PRO A 40 3.38 12.42 5.38
N GLN A 41 3.07 11.76 4.26
CA GLN A 41 1.69 11.40 3.92
C GLN A 41 1.24 10.07 4.55
N LEU A 42 2.18 9.13 4.77
CA LEU A 42 1.86 7.87 5.44
C LEU A 42 1.73 8.10 6.93
N SER A 43 2.64 8.88 7.53
CA SER A 43 2.59 9.23 8.94
C SER A 43 1.28 9.95 9.31
N ALA A 44 0.78 10.84 8.45
CA ALA A 44 -0.52 11.49 8.64
C ALA A 44 -1.73 10.54 8.66
N MET A 45 -1.56 9.29 8.22
CA MET A 45 -2.59 8.24 8.24
C MET A 45 -2.39 7.19 9.33
N ILE A 46 -1.25 7.22 10.03
CA ILE A 46 -0.87 6.24 11.05
C ILE A 46 -1.21 6.83 12.40
N SER A 47 -2.10 6.16 13.13
CA SER A 47 -2.34 6.46 14.55
C SER A 47 -1.28 5.80 15.44
N ASP A 48 -1.10 6.25 16.68
CA ASP A 48 -0.20 5.63 17.66
C ASP A 48 -0.40 4.11 17.79
N ARG A 49 -1.66 3.67 17.66
CA ARG A 49 -2.02 2.26 17.68
C ARG A 49 -1.59 1.52 16.41
N ASP A 50 -1.70 2.16 15.25
CA ASP A 50 -1.22 1.58 14.01
C ASP A 50 0.31 1.52 14.01
N GLU A 51 0.99 2.51 14.58
CA GLU A 51 2.45 2.51 14.77
C GLU A 51 2.91 1.29 15.56
N ASP A 52 2.30 1.01 16.71
CA ASP A 52 2.63 -0.17 17.51
C ASP A 52 2.35 -1.47 16.73
N ALA A 53 1.22 -1.57 16.02
CA ALA A 53 0.95 -2.72 15.15
C ALA A 53 1.94 -2.86 13.97
N LEU A 54 2.37 -1.74 13.38
CA LEU A 54 3.38 -1.69 12.31
C LEU A 54 4.78 -2.03 12.82
N SER A 55 5.05 -1.90 14.13
CA SER A 55 6.33 -2.33 14.72
C SER A 55 6.58 -3.83 14.57
N TYR A 56 5.52 -4.63 14.47
CA TYR A 56 5.56 -6.07 14.20
C TYR A 56 5.72 -6.41 12.71
N MET A 57 5.80 -5.41 11.83
CA MET A 57 5.97 -5.62 10.40
C MET A 57 7.40 -6.08 10.07
N THR A 58 7.51 -7.25 9.46
CA THR A 58 8.80 -7.89 9.15
C THR A 58 9.22 -7.69 7.70
N SER A 59 8.27 -7.53 6.78
CA SER A 59 8.57 -7.37 5.36
C SER A 59 7.44 -6.63 4.62
N LEU A 60 7.83 -5.90 3.59
CA LEU A 60 6.94 -5.37 2.55
C LEU A 60 7.33 -6.00 1.21
N GLN A 61 6.34 -6.45 0.44
CA GLN A 61 6.57 -6.92 -0.92
C GLN A 61 5.54 -6.33 -1.87
N VAL A 62 6.01 -5.90 -3.03
CA VAL A 62 5.16 -5.43 -4.13
C VAL A 62 5.37 -6.37 -5.32
N GLU A 63 4.28 -6.98 -5.76
CA GLU A 63 4.25 -7.91 -6.88
C GLU A 63 3.30 -7.41 -7.96
N GLU A 64 3.78 -7.38 -9.21
CA GLU A 64 2.91 -7.24 -10.37
C GLU A 64 2.50 -8.63 -10.86
N PHE A 65 1.23 -8.82 -11.18
CA PHE A 65 0.70 -10.11 -11.64
C PHE A 65 -0.24 -9.95 -12.84
N GLY A 66 -0.56 -11.07 -13.49
CA GLY A 66 -1.52 -11.14 -14.59
C GLY A 66 -0.95 -10.74 -15.97
N GLN A 67 -1.15 -11.61 -16.96
CA GLN A 67 -0.71 -11.34 -18.34
C GLN A 67 -1.75 -10.60 -19.19
N SER A 68 -3.03 -10.94 -18.99
CA SER A 68 -4.19 -10.37 -19.69
C SER A 68 -4.81 -9.21 -18.91
N ARG A 69 -4.90 -9.34 -17.58
CA ARG A 69 -5.34 -8.29 -16.67
C ARG A 69 -4.21 -7.97 -15.69
N PRO A 70 -3.31 -7.03 -16.03
CA PRO A 70 -2.22 -6.68 -15.13
C PRO A 70 -2.79 -6.07 -13.85
N GLY A 71 -2.28 -6.55 -12.72
CA GLY A 71 -2.61 -6.08 -11.39
C GLY A 71 -1.36 -5.88 -10.56
N CYS A 72 -1.53 -5.21 -9.43
CA CYS A 72 -0.49 -4.98 -8.43
C CYS A 72 -0.98 -5.48 -7.08
N ARG A 73 -0.14 -6.24 -6.37
CA ARG A 73 -0.40 -6.71 -5.01
C ARG A 73 0.68 -6.16 -4.10
N ILE A 74 0.28 -5.49 -3.03
CA ILE A 74 1.17 -5.17 -1.91
C ILE A 74 0.89 -6.19 -0.80
N ARG A 75 1.94 -6.77 -0.24
CA ARG A 75 1.88 -7.71 0.89
C ARG A 75 2.67 -7.14 2.05
N PHE A 76 2.01 -7.04 3.19
CA PHE A 76 2.57 -6.62 4.47
C PHE A 76 2.66 -7.88 5.33
N PHE A 77 3.87 -8.24 5.73
CA PHE A 77 4.15 -9.42 6.54
C PHE A 77 4.36 -9.00 7.99
N PHE A 78 3.72 -9.72 8.91
CA PHE A 78 3.76 -9.43 10.34
C PHE A 78 4.24 -10.65 11.11
N SER A 79 5.01 -10.42 12.16
CA SER A 79 5.18 -11.43 13.21
C SER A 79 3.92 -11.55 14.05
N VAL A 80 3.87 -12.56 14.92
CA VAL A 80 2.82 -12.67 15.95
C VAL A 80 2.73 -11.36 16.72
N ASN A 81 1.51 -10.84 16.86
CA ASN A 81 1.23 -9.54 17.45
C ASN A 81 -0.14 -9.55 18.19
N PRO A 82 -0.39 -8.60 19.11
CA PRO A 82 -1.60 -8.60 19.93
C PRO A 82 -2.84 -8.01 19.23
N TYR A 83 -2.74 -7.57 17.98
CA TYR A 83 -3.83 -6.86 17.28
C TYR A 83 -4.67 -7.76 16.38
N PHE A 84 -4.03 -8.59 15.56
CA PHE A 84 -4.69 -9.44 14.59
C PHE A 84 -3.95 -10.76 14.36
N GLN A 85 -4.66 -11.73 13.78
CA GLN A 85 -4.17 -13.09 13.52
C GLN A 85 -3.39 -13.22 12.21
N ASN A 86 -3.47 -12.24 11.32
CA ASN A 86 -2.84 -12.30 10.00
C ASN A 86 -1.32 -12.26 10.13
N ASP A 87 -0.67 -13.26 9.55
CA ASP A 87 0.75 -13.26 9.19
C ASP A 87 1.01 -12.37 7.96
N VAL A 88 0.03 -12.30 7.04
CA VAL A 88 0.08 -11.45 5.86
C VAL A 88 -1.24 -10.71 5.69
N VAL A 89 -1.16 -9.39 5.50
CA VAL A 89 -2.26 -8.56 5.01
C VAL A 89 -1.87 -8.06 3.63
N ALA A 90 -2.71 -8.29 2.63
CA ALA A 90 -2.44 -7.84 1.26
C ALA A 90 -3.51 -6.88 0.76
N LYS A 91 -3.12 -5.93 -0.08
CA LYS A 91 -4.03 -5.12 -0.90
C LYS A 91 -3.66 -5.25 -2.37
N GLU A 92 -4.66 -5.57 -3.17
CA GLU A 92 -4.57 -5.83 -4.60
C GLU A 92 -5.31 -4.76 -5.37
N PHE A 93 -4.77 -4.40 -6.53
CA PHE A 93 -5.32 -3.42 -7.44
C PHE A 93 -5.33 -4.04 -8.84
N VAL A 94 -6.51 -4.18 -9.43
CA VAL A 94 -6.71 -4.82 -10.73
C VAL A 94 -7.60 -3.95 -11.59
N ARG A 95 -7.30 -3.84 -12.88
CA ARG A 95 -8.21 -3.16 -13.81
C ARG A 95 -9.40 -4.06 -14.14
N GLY A 96 -10.60 -3.62 -13.80
CA GLY A 96 -11.85 -4.31 -14.07
C GLY A 96 -12.22 -4.29 -15.56
N PRO A 97 -13.25 -5.05 -15.98
CA PRO A 97 -13.69 -5.13 -17.38
C PRO A 97 -14.10 -3.78 -17.97
N SER A 98 -14.66 -2.89 -17.15
CA SER A 98 -15.05 -1.52 -17.52
C SER A 98 -13.87 -0.56 -17.69
N GLY A 99 -12.63 -1.02 -17.48
CA GLY A 99 -11.44 -0.18 -17.52
C GLY A 99 -11.15 0.57 -16.22
N HIS A 100 -12.08 0.60 -15.26
CA HIS A 100 -11.87 1.18 -13.94
C HIS A 100 -10.98 0.30 -13.06
N LEU A 101 -10.21 0.92 -12.17
CA LEU A 101 -9.43 0.19 -11.18
C LEU A 101 -10.36 -0.31 -10.07
N VAL A 102 -10.15 -1.56 -9.66
CA VAL A 102 -10.84 -2.20 -8.54
C VAL A 102 -9.78 -2.60 -7.52
N SER A 103 -10.08 -2.47 -6.23
CA SER A 103 -9.20 -2.95 -5.17
C SER A 103 -9.84 -4.08 -4.37
N HIS A 104 -9.00 -4.99 -3.88
CA HIS A 104 -9.38 -6.09 -3.01
C HIS A 104 -8.33 -6.21 -1.91
N SER A 105 -8.75 -6.52 -0.70
CA SER A 105 -7.81 -6.72 0.42
C SER A 105 -8.04 -8.04 1.11
N THR A 106 -7.00 -8.54 1.78
CA THR A 106 -7.14 -9.58 2.79
C THR A 106 -7.96 -9.02 3.95
N PRO A 107 -9.07 -9.65 4.36
CA PRO A 107 -9.78 -9.25 5.57
C PRO A 107 -8.86 -9.38 6.78
N ILE A 108 -8.78 -8.32 7.59
CA ILE A 108 -8.01 -8.35 8.82
C ILE A 108 -8.82 -9.07 9.90
N ARG A 109 -8.25 -10.14 10.44
CA ARG A 109 -8.81 -10.97 11.51
C ARG A 109 -8.35 -10.42 12.86
N TRP A 110 -9.02 -9.38 13.31
CA TRP A 110 -8.75 -8.73 14.60
C TRP A 110 -8.98 -9.69 15.76
N TRP A 111 -8.14 -9.61 16.80
CA TRP A 111 -8.44 -10.22 18.10
C TRP A 111 -9.61 -9.50 18.78
N GLN A 112 -10.20 -10.12 19.80
CA GLN A 112 -11.35 -9.56 20.51
C GLN A 112 -11.01 -8.17 21.08
N GLY A 113 -11.89 -7.19 20.83
CA GLY A 113 -11.69 -5.80 21.27
C GLY A 113 -10.64 -5.01 20.46
N GLN A 114 -9.98 -5.64 19.48
CA GLN A 114 -8.96 -4.98 18.67
C GLN A 114 -9.51 -4.39 17.35
N ASP A 115 -10.74 -4.69 16.94
CA ASP A 115 -11.27 -4.09 15.70
C ASP A 115 -11.48 -2.57 15.89
N PRO A 116 -10.78 -1.70 15.13
CA PRO A 116 -10.94 -0.25 15.25
C PRO A 116 -12.38 0.24 14.97
N ARG A 117 -13.17 -0.56 14.24
CA ARG A 117 -14.53 -0.21 13.82
C ARG A 117 -15.59 -0.48 14.89
N THR A 118 -15.29 -1.32 15.89
CA THR A 118 -16.26 -1.71 16.92
C THR A 118 -16.33 -0.72 18.09
N ARG A 119 -15.72 0.47 17.97
CA ARG A 119 -15.81 1.48 19.03
C ARG A 119 -17.26 1.95 19.18
N PRO A 120 -17.81 2.04 20.41
CA PRO A 120 -19.18 2.49 20.62
C PRO A 120 -19.38 3.91 20.09
N HIS A 121 -20.52 4.13 19.42
CA HIS A 121 -20.96 5.38 18.76
C HIS A 121 -21.06 6.64 19.66
N LYS A 122 -20.51 6.62 20.88
CA LYS A 122 -20.45 7.76 21.80
C LYS A 122 -19.00 8.24 21.91
N GLY A 123 -18.54 8.94 20.87
CA GLY A 123 -17.22 9.56 20.86
C GLY A 123 -16.97 10.31 19.55
N PRO A 124 -15.87 11.08 19.46
CA PRO A 124 -15.38 11.62 18.21
C PRO A 124 -15.26 10.52 17.14
N PRO A 125 -15.31 10.87 15.84
CA PRO A 125 -15.12 9.90 14.76
C PRO A 125 -13.91 9.01 15.04
N ALA A 126 -14.01 7.72 14.71
CA ALA A 126 -12.90 6.80 14.87
C ALA A 126 -11.62 7.42 14.25
N PRO A 127 -10.49 7.43 14.98
CA PRO A 127 -9.27 8.02 14.47
C PRO A 127 -8.92 7.41 13.11
N ARG A 128 -8.40 8.23 12.20
CA ARG A 128 -7.87 7.74 10.92
C ARG A 128 -6.88 6.61 11.25
N SER A 129 -7.15 5.43 10.72
CA SER A 129 -6.29 4.26 10.90
C SER A 129 -5.75 3.82 9.56
N PHE A 130 -4.45 3.59 9.50
CA PHE A 130 -3.80 3.01 8.32
C PHE A 130 -4.48 1.69 7.93
N PHE A 131 -4.84 0.85 8.91
CA PHE A 131 -5.48 -0.44 8.63
C PHE A 131 -6.91 -0.32 8.11
N ALA A 132 -7.59 0.82 8.29
CA ALA A 132 -8.89 1.07 7.66
C ALA A 132 -8.80 1.13 6.13
N TRP A 133 -7.63 1.50 5.57
CA TRP A 133 -7.39 1.48 4.12
C TRP A 133 -7.59 0.09 3.51
N PHE A 134 -7.37 -0.99 4.26
CA PHE A 134 -7.64 -2.34 3.73
C PHE A 134 -9.14 -2.62 3.56
N GLY A 135 -10.01 -1.97 4.34
CA GLY A 135 -11.46 -2.09 4.20
C GLY A 135 -12.08 -1.08 3.22
N ASP A 136 -11.34 -0.04 2.83
CA ASP A 136 -11.83 0.98 1.89
C ASP A 136 -11.47 0.65 0.44
N HIS A 137 -12.52 0.45 -0.36
CA HIS A 137 -12.48 0.16 -1.78
C HIS A 137 -13.25 1.20 -2.62
N SER A 138 -13.67 2.32 -2.02
CA SER A 138 -14.54 3.30 -2.64
C SER A 138 -13.86 4.11 -3.75
N PHE A 139 -12.57 4.43 -3.58
CA PHE A 139 -11.81 5.23 -4.54
C PHE A 139 -10.41 4.67 -4.83
N PRO A 140 -10.31 3.45 -5.41
CA PRO A 140 -9.01 2.86 -5.76
C PRO A 140 -8.27 3.70 -6.81
N ALA A 141 -8.98 4.48 -7.63
CA ALA A 141 -8.36 5.42 -8.57
C ALA A 141 -7.65 6.58 -7.87
N GLY A 142 -7.94 6.86 -6.59
CA GLY A 142 -7.13 7.73 -5.76
C GLY A 142 -5.77 7.13 -5.45
N ASP A 143 -5.68 5.79 -5.44
CA ASP A 143 -4.46 4.97 -5.36
C ASP A 143 -3.67 4.91 -6.68
N ARG A 144 -3.41 6.07 -7.29
CA ARG A 144 -2.95 6.29 -8.69
C ARG A 144 -1.68 5.56 -9.16
N VAL A 145 -0.94 4.83 -8.34
CA VAL A 145 0.23 4.05 -8.80
C VAL A 145 -0.07 2.61 -9.22
N ALA A 146 -1.36 2.24 -9.23
CA ALA A 146 -1.83 1.15 -10.08
C ALA A 146 -2.07 1.60 -11.54
N GLU A 147 -2.16 2.90 -11.80
CA GLU A 147 -2.08 3.44 -13.14
C GLU A 147 -0.64 3.35 -13.61
N VAL A 148 -0.33 2.23 -14.23
CA VAL A 148 0.75 2.16 -15.22
C VAL A 148 0.35 3.14 -16.32
N SER A 149 0.63 4.42 -16.13
CA SER A 149 0.60 5.38 -17.21
C SER A 149 1.58 4.85 -18.25
N PRO A 150 1.16 4.51 -19.49
CA PRO A 150 2.10 4.58 -20.58
C PRO A 150 2.63 6.01 -20.52
N VAL A 151 3.94 6.20 -20.43
CA VAL A 151 4.54 7.54 -20.47
C VAL A 151 3.94 8.26 -21.67
N LEU A 152 2.97 9.12 -21.42
CA LEU A 152 2.43 10.09 -22.34
C LEU A 152 2.92 11.45 -21.86
N PRO A 153 3.06 12.41 -22.79
CA PRO A 153 3.73 13.66 -22.52
C PRO A 153 3.02 14.36 -21.36
N VAL A 154 3.81 15.11 -20.60
CA VAL A 154 3.38 16.09 -19.59
C VAL A 154 1.97 16.62 -19.89
N PRO A 155 1.01 16.58 -18.96
CA PRO A 155 -0.35 17.04 -19.24
C PRO A 155 -0.32 18.51 -19.67
N PRO A 156 -1.21 18.95 -20.58
CA PRO A 156 -1.32 20.37 -20.91
C PRO A 156 -1.63 21.17 -19.65
N PRO A 157 -1.16 22.43 -19.55
CA PRO A 157 -1.19 23.26 -18.34
C PRO A 157 -2.60 23.61 -17.80
N SER A 158 -3.65 23.00 -18.32
CA SER A 158 -5.05 23.22 -17.96
C SER A 158 -5.75 22.00 -17.36
N ALA A 159 -5.04 20.91 -17.05
CA ALA A 159 -5.62 19.84 -16.23
C ALA A 159 -5.99 20.40 -14.83
N PRO A 160 -7.17 20.09 -14.28
CA PRO A 160 -7.53 20.57 -12.95
C PRO A 160 -6.44 20.12 -11.97
N SER A 161 -5.79 21.09 -11.35
CA SER A 161 -4.88 20.88 -10.24
C SER A 161 -5.60 20.02 -9.20
N TYR A 162 -4.87 19.06 -8.64
CA TYR A 162 -5.33 18.33 -7.48
C TYR A 162 -5.91 19.32 -6.47
N PRO A 163 -7.09 19.05 -5.87
CA PRO A 163 -7.46 19.77 -4.66
C PRO A 163 -6.31 19.55 -3.66
N PRO A 164 -5.73 20.64 -3.11
CA PRO A 164 -4.49 20.59 -2.32
C PRO A 164 -4.59 19.74 -1.04
N ASP A 165 -5.81 19.31 -0.67
CA ASP A 165 -6.11 18.64 0.60
C ASP A 165 -6.25 17.12 0.52
N PHE A 166 -6.01 16.49 -0.65
CA PHE A 166 -6.06 15.03 -0.75
C PHE A 166 -4.67 14.41 -0.51
N PRO A 167 -4.47 13.61 0.56
CA PRO A 167 -3.20 12.92 0.77
C PRO A 167 -2.92 12.00 -0.43
N SER A 168 -1.66 12.00 -0.91
CA SER A 168 -1.31 11.04 -1.95
C SER A 168 -1.49 9.62 -1.43
N PRO A 169 -1.94 8.71 -2.30
CA PRO A 169 -2.33 7.39 -1.87
C PRO A 169 -1.19 6.52 -1.34
N PRO A 170 -1.46 5.63 -0.36
CA PRO A 170 -0.45 4.72 0.18
C PRO A 170 0.26 3.88 -0.89
N LEU A 171 -0.45 3.46 -1.94
CA LEU A 171 0.10 2.63 -3.02
C LEU A 171 1.23 3.34 -3.80
N GLN A 172 1.17 4.66 -3.96
CA GLN A 172 2.19 5.43 -4.68
C GLN A 172 3.51 5.44 -3.95
N ILE A 173 3.42 5.80 -2.69
CA ILE A 173 4.56 5.96 -1.80
C ILE A 173 5.25 4.60 -1.61
N ILE A 174 4.47 3.55 -1.38
CA ILE A 174 4.99 2.20 -1.18
C ILE A 174 5.75 1.69 -2.41
N LYS A 175 5.32 2.05 -3.63
CA LYS A 175 5.90 1.51 -4.86
C LYS A 175 7.10 2.28 -5.39
N GLU A 176 7.15 3.60 -5.20
CA GLU A 176 8.23 4.44 -5.72
C GLU A 176 9.34 4.67 -4.70
N GLU A 177 8.99 4.89 -3.43
CA GLU A 177 9.93 5.35 -2.40
C GLU A 177 10.43 4.22 -1.50
N LEU A 178 9.58 3.23 -1.22
CA LEU A 178 9.87 2.16 -0.25
C LEU A 178 10.19 0.82 -0.91
N TRP A 179 9.81 0.62 -2.18
CA TRP A 179 10.07 -0.60 -2.95
C TRP A 179 10.98 -0.38 -4.15
#